data_AF-A0A2M7MDF7-F1
#
_entry.id   AF-A0A2M7MDF7-F1
#
_cell.length_a   1.000
_cell.length_b   1.000
_cell.length_c   1.000
_cell.angle_alpha   90.00
_cell.angle_beta   90.00
_cell.angle_gamma   90.00
#
_symmetry.space_group_name_H-M   'P 1'
#
loop_
_entity.id
_entity.type
_entity.pdbx_description
1 polymer ?
#
loop_
_entity_poly.entity_id
_entity_poly.type
_entity_poly.pdbx_seq_one_letter_code
_entity_poly.pdbx_strand_id
1 'polypeptide(L)'
;MKNQFFKGKVIEGFKLGRKIGIPTANLDPKVFKSDWKKGVYAVEVSIGDNFDKKYLSVLFYGPKTIAHETKNSLELHIIDFDENIYGQEISVSLLKFIRGVMIFSDVKSLVVQIQKDIEVAKNSI
;
A
#
# COMPACT_ATOMS: atom_id res chain seq x y z
N MET A 1 19.76 6.90 10.09
CA MET A 1 18.58 6.04 9.91
C MET A 1 18.71 5.36 8.56
N LYS A 2 18.55 4.02 8.46
CA LYS A 2 18.57 3.37 7.15
C LYS A 2 17.31 3.77 6.38
N ASN A 3 17.43 4.47 5.26
CA ASN A 3 16.31 4.67 4.35
C ASN A 3 15.86 3.30 3.83
N GLN A 4 14.71 2.84 4.32
CA GLN A 4 14.11 1.60 3.87
C GLN A 4 13.29 1.92 2.63
N PHE A 5 13.74 1.45 1.48
CA PHE A 5 13.01 1.61 0.22
C PHE A 5 13.09 0.33 -0.62
N PHE A 6 12.19 0.21 -1.58
CA PHE A 6 12.20 -0.83 -2.60
C PHE A 6 11.62 -0.29 -3.91
N LYS A 7 11.85 -1.02 -5.01
CA LYS A 7 11.23 -0.76 -6.30
C LYS A 7 10.31 -1.91 -6.68
N GLY A 8 9.26 -1.62 -7.43
CA GLY A 8 8.34 -2.63 -7.92
C GLY A 8 7.59 -2.14 -9.15
N LYS A 9 7.19 -3.09 -9.99
CA LYS A 9 6.30 -2.84 -11.13
C LYS A 9 4.85 -2.93 -10.67
N VAL A 10 4.03 -1.96 -11.05
CA VAL A 10 2.59 -2.00 -10.82
C VAL A 10 1.97 -3.08 -11.70
N ILE A 11 1.37 -4.09 -11.06
CA ILE A 11 0.73 -5.23 -11.70
C ILE A 11 -0.79 -5.14 -11.55
N GLU A 12 -1.49 -5.89 -12.40
CA GLU A 12 -2.93 -6.02 -12.32
C GLU A 12 -3.32 -6.89 -11.11
N GLY A 13 -4.16 -6.34 -10.23
CA GLY A 13 -4.75 -7.07 -9.11
C GLY A 13 -6.23 -7.36 -9.34
N PHE A 14 -6.92 -7.78 -8.28
CA PHE A 14 -8.36 -8.11 -8.33
C PHE A 14 -9.30 -6.89 -8.46
N LYS A 15 -8.75 -5.66 -8.47
CA LYS A 15 -9.48 -4.38 -8.58
C LYS A 15 -10.62 -4.21 -7.56
N LEU A 16 -10.58 -4.94 -6.44
CA LEU A 16 -11.61 -4.89 -5.40
C LEU A 16 -11.61 -3.55 -4.66
N GLY A 17 -10.43 -2.96 -4.44
CA GLY A 17 -10.30 -1.64 -3.82
C GLY A 17 -11.13 -0.56 -4.52
N ARG A 18 -11.16 -0.57 -5.86
CA ARG A 18 -11.95 0.40 -6.65
C ARG A 18 -13.45 0.31 -6.35
N LYS A 19 -13.98 -0.90 -6.10
CA LYS A 19 -15.40 -1.11 -5.78
C LYS A 19 -15.80 -0.53 -4.42
N ILE A 20 -14.83 -0.37 -3.51
CA ILE A 20 -15.04 0.13 -2.15
C ILE A 20 -14.54 1.58 -1.96
N GLY A 21 -14.21 2.27 -3.05
CA GLY A 21 -13.73 3.66 -3.04
C GLY A 21 -12.26 3.84 -2.66
N ILE A 22 -11.46 2.75 -2.63
CA ILE A 22 -10.05 2.77 -2.24
C ILE A 22 -9.24 2.09 -3.35
N PRO A 23 -9.01 2.75 -4.50
CA PRO A 23 -8.23 2.16 -5.59
C PRO A 23 -6.82 1.80 -5.11
N THR A 24 -6.35 0.59 -5.40
CA THR A 24 -5.00 0.13 -5.04
C THR A 24 -4.19 -0.29 -6.27
N ALA A 25 -2.92 0.14 -6.28
CA ALA A 25 -1.88 -0.43 -7.12
C ALA A 25 -1.34 -1.69 -6.44
N ASN A 26 -1.22 -2.78 -7.20
CA ASN A 26 -0.68 -4.04 -6.69
C ASN A 26 0.79 -4.16 -7.13
N LEU A 27 1.62 -4.73 -6.27
CA LEU A 27 3.04 -5.01 -6.55
C LEU A 27 3.33 -6.49 -6.25
N ASP A 28 4.40 -7.05 -6.83
CA ASP A 28 4.84 -8.40 -6.47
C ASP A 28 5.30 -8.43 -4.99
N PRO A 29 4.66 -9.19 -4.09
CA PRO A 29 5.05 -9.26 -2.68
C PRO A 29 6.50 -9.66 -2.45
N LYS A 30 7.19 -10.28 -3.42
CA LYS A 30 8.61 -10.62 -3.36
C LYS A 30 9.55 -9.41 -3.34
N VAL A 31 9.09 -8.24 -3.79
CA VAL A 31 9.93 -7.02 -3.74
C VAL A 31 10.00 -6.43 -2.33
N PHE A 32 9.07 -6.81 -1.45
CA PHE A 32 9.08 -6.40 -0.05
C PHE A 32 10.00 -7.32 0.75
N LYS A 33 10.85 -6.74 1.60
CA LYS A 33 11.83 -7.52 2.36
C LYS A 33 11.14 -8.39 3.41
N SER A 34 11.59 -9.65 3.51
CA SER A 34 10.98 -10.65 4.40
C SER A 34 11.17 -10.37 5.89
N ASP A 35 12.16 -9.56 6.25
CA ASP A 35 12.44 -9.12 7.63
C ASP A 35 11.58 -7.92 8.07
N TRP A 36 10.85 -7.29 7.13
CA TRP A 36 9.92 -6.22 7.45
C TRP A 36 8.58 -6.76 7.96
N LYS A 37 7.99 -6.05 8.94
CA LYS A 37 6.76 -6.48 9.59
C LYS A 37 5.60 -6.54 8.58
N LYS A 38 4.72 -7.52 8.75
CA LYS A 38 3.43 -7.53 8.04
C LYS A 38 2.50 -6.48 8.66
N GLY A 39 1.83 -5.71 7.83
CA GLY A 39 0.91 -4.69 8.27
C GLY A 39 0.80 -3.52 7.30
N VAL A 40 0.49 -2.36 7.85
CA VAL A 40 0.26 -1.12 7.11
C VAL A 40 1.34 -0.10 7.42
N TYR A 41 1.78 0.61 6.39
CA TYR A 41 2.83 1.61 6.43
C TYR A 41 2.38 2.90 5.75
N ALA A 42 2.82 4.03 6.28
CA ALA A 42 2.91 5.28 5.52
C ALA A 42 4.17 5.22 4.66
N VAL A 43 4.04 5.57 3.38
CA VAL A 43 5.15 5.55 2.41
C VAL A 43 5.12 6.78 1.50
N GLU A 44 6.28 7.14 0.96
CA GLU A 44 6.37 8.03 -0.21
C GLU A 44 6.60 7.20 -1.47
N VAL A 45 5.95 7.59 -2.55
CA VAL A 45 6.03 6.89 -3.84
C VAL A 45 6.46 7.87 -4.92
N SER A 46 7.41 7.46 -5.76
CA SER A 46 7.70 8.12 -7.03
C SER A 46 7.39 7.15 -8.19
N ILE A 47 6.93 7.70 -9.31
CA ILE A 47 6.46 6.93 -10.47
C ILE A 47 7.43 7.13 -11.64
N GLY A 48 7.88 6.03 -12.23
CA GLY A 48 8.92 6.03 -13.26
C GLY A 48 10.23 6.64 -12.73
N ASP A 49 10.86 7.46 -13.57
CA ASP A 49 12.12 8.15 -13.27
C ASP A 49 11.92 9.56 -12.69
N ASN A 50 10.68 9.99 -12.43
CA ASN A 50 10.41 11.29 -11.82
C ASN A 50 10.49 11.20 -10.29
N PHE A 51 11.70 11.36 -9.75
CA PHE A 51 11.96 11.32 -8.31
C PHE A 51 11.62 12.63 -7.57
N ASP A 52 11.41 13.73 -8.30
CA ASP A 52 11.05 15.03 -7.73
C ASP A 52 9.59 15.07 -7.30
N LYS A 53 8.71 14.33 -7.99
CA LYS A 53 7.31 14.19 -7.63
C LYS A 53 7.09 12.97 -6.75
N LYS A 54 6.80 13.23 -5.47
CA LYS A 54 6.49 12.20 -4.48
C LYS A 54 5.03 12.26 -4.06
N TYR A 55 4.43 11.08 -3.88
CA TYR A 55 3.05 10.94 -3.44
C TYR A 55 3.00 10.22 -2.11
N LEU A 56 2.30 10.83 -1.14
CA LEU A 56 1.99 10.15 0.10
C LEU A 56 1.03 8.99 -0.17
N SER A 57 1.34 7.83 0.40
CA SER A 57 0.56 6.62 0.17
C SER A 57 0.48 5.77 1.43
N VAL A 58 -0.50 4.86 1.43
CA VAL A 58 -0.62 3.80 2.43
C VAL A 58 -0.31 2.46 1.76
N LEU A 59 0.65 1.72 2.32
CA LEU A 59 1.07 0.42 1.83
C LEU A 59 0.63 -0.67 2.80
N PHE A 60 -0.05 -1.69 2.30
CA PHE A 60 -0.34 -2.93 3.01
C PHE A 60 0.56 -4.06 2.53
N TYR A 61 1.19 -4.77 3.48
CA TYR A 61 1.91 -6.03 3.23
C TYR A 61 1.42 -7.12 4.18
N GLY A 62 0.86 -8.19 3.64
CA GLY A 62 0.39 -9.33 4.44
C GLY A 62 -0.71 -10.15 3.76
N PRO A 63 -1.21 -11.20 4.43
CA PRO A 63 -2.32 -12.00 3.90
C PRO A 63 -3.60 -11.16 3.82
N LYS A 64 -4.41 -11.36 2.77
CA LYS A 64 -5.70 -10.64 2.65
C LYS A 64 -6.63 -10.98 3.80
N THR A 65 -7.22 -9.95 4.38
CA THR A 65 -7.89 -9.99 5.68
C THR A 65 -9.33 -10.48 5.62
N ILE A 66 -9.97 -10.45 4.45
CA ILE A 66 -11.37 -10.89 4.22
C ILE A 66 -11.44 -12.25 3.52
N ALA A 67 -10.37 -12.68 2.82
CA ALA A 67 -10.41 -13.86 1.96
C ALA A 67 -9.77 -15.13 2.57
N HIS A 68 -9.34 -15.09 3.84
CA HIS A 68 -8.55 -16.16 4.47
C HIS A 68 -7.38 -16.66 3.57
N GLU A 69 -6.83 -15.79 2.73
CA GLU A 69 -5.73 -16.14 1.83
C GLU A 69 -4.44 -16.30 2.63
N THR A 70 -3.68 -17.35 2.32
CA THR A 70 -2.38 -17.61 2.97
C THR A 70 -1.22 -16.87 2.31
N LYS A 71 -1.41 -16.39 1.08
CA LYS A 71 -0.39 -15.66 0.32
C LYS A 71 -0.39 -14.18 0.73
N ASN A 72 0.80 -13.64 0.96
CA ASN A 72 0.94 -12.21 1.19
C ASN A 72 0.57 -11.44 -0.09
N SER A 73 -0.08 -10.30 0.08
CA SER A 73 -0.32 -9.29 -0.94
C SER A 73 0.50 -8.04 -0.60
N LEU A 74 0.83 -7.26 -1.62
CA LEU A 74 1.51 -5.97 -1.48
C LEU A 74 0.70 -4.92 -2.24
N GLU A 75 -0.08 -4.15 -1.50
CA GLU A 75 -1.09 -3.25 -2.04
C GLU A 75 -0.81 -1.82 -1.60
N LEU A 76 -0.82 -0.90 -2.54
CA LEU A 76 -0.51 0.51 -2.34
C LEU A 76 -1.72 1.35 -2.71
N HIS A 77 -2.19 2.19 -1.77
CA HIS A 77 -3.17 3.24 -2.05
C HIS A 77 -2.44 4.59 -2.08
N ILE A 78 -2.37 5.20 -3.26
CA ILE A 78 -1.80 6.53 -3.43
C ILE A 78 -2.90 7.56 -3.11
N ILE A 79 -2.62 8.45 -2.16
CA ILE A 79 -3.60 9.43 -1.67
C ILE A 79 -3.77 10.54 -2.71
N ASP A 80 -5.03 10.96 -2.93
CA ASP A 80 -5.39 12.05 -3.85
C ASP A 80 -4.82 11.86 -5.28
N PHE A 81 -4.89 10.62 -5.78
CA PHE A 81 -4.32 10.20 -7.06
C PHE A 81 -5.36 9.53 -7.97
N ASP A 82 -5.45 9.98 -9.22
CA ASP A 82 -6.45 9.55 -10.19
C ASP A 82 -5.88 9.05 -11.53
N GLU A 83 -4.56 8.94 -11.66
CA GLU A 83 -3.92 8.48 -12.89
C GLU A 83 -3.83 6.93 -12.99
N ASN A 84 -3.73 6.42 -14.22
CA ASN A 84 -3.49 5.00 -14.46
C ASN A 84 -1.99 4.72 -14.60
N ILE A 85 -1.46 3.90 -13.69
CA ILE A 85 -0.03 3.56 -13.62
C ILE A 85 0.26 2.07 -13.82
N TYR A 86 -0.68 1.30 -14.38
CA TYR A 86 -0.41 -0.12 -14.68
C TYR A 86 0.81 -0.29 -15.57
N GLY A 87 1.69 -1.23 -15.19
CA GLY A 87 2.92 -1.50 -15.91
C GLY A 87 4.07 -0.54 -15.64
N GLN A 88 3.84 0.56 -14.91
CA GLN A 88 4.91 1.49 -14.52
C GLN A 88 5.76 0.89 -13.40
N GLU A 89 7.05 1.21 -13.40
CA GLU A 89 7.90 1.03 -12.22
C GLU A 89 7.66 2.17 -11.23
N ILE A 90 7.66 1.82 -9.94
CA ILE A 90 7.57 2.79 -8.86
C ILE A 90 8.69 2.55 -7.85
N SER A 91 9.12 3.62 -7.19
CA SER A 91 10.00 3.54 -6.03
C SER A 91 9.21 3.90 -4.78
N VAL A 92 9.34 3.08 -3.73
CA VAL A 92 8.56 3.20 -2.50
C VAL A 92 9.53 3.35 -1.33
N SER A 93 9.42 4.46 -0.60
CA SER A 93 10.19 4.74 0.62
C SER A 93 9.30 4.59 1.85
N LEU A 94 9.69 3.74 2.79
CA LEU A 94 8.97 3.53 4.05
C LEU A 94 9.22 4.70 5.00
N LEU A 95 8.14 5.37 5.40
CA LEU A 95 8.19 6.45 6.38
C LEU A 95 7.94 5.93 7.79
N LYS A 96 6.81 5.23 7.98
CA LYS A 96 6.33 4.82 9.29
C LYS A 96 5.50 3.55 9.23
N PHE A 97 5.71 2.65 10.19
CA PHE A 97 4.80 1.55 10.44
C PHE A 97 3.56 2.07 11.19
N ILE A 98 2.37 1.87 10.63
CA ILE A 98 1.10 2.34 11.20
C ILE A 98 0.52 1.28 12.13
N ARG A 99 0.37 0.05 11.65
CA ARG A 99 -0.24 -1.05 12.41
C ARG A 99 0.07 -2.42 11.81
N GLY A 100 -0.16 -3.48 12.58
CA GLY A 100 -0.13 -4.86 12.09
C GLY A 100 -1.32 -5.23 11.21
N VAL A 101 -1.32 -6.48 10.72
CA VAL A 101 -2.45 -7.07 10.00
C VAL A 101 -3.63 -7.23 10.95
N MET A 102 -4.83 -6.87 10.50
CA MET A 102 -6.09 -6.99 11.24
C MET A 102 -7.08 -7.79 10.41
N ILE A 103 -7.86 -8.67 11.04
CA ILE A 103 -8.94 -9.41 10.39
C ILE A 103 -10.23 -8.59 10.54
N PHE A 104 -11.05 -8.56 9.48
CA PHE A 104 -12.32 -7.84 9.48
C PHE A 104 -13.46 -8.79 9.18
N SER A 105 -14.58 -8.62 9.89
CA SER A 105 -15.81 -9.38 9.69
C SER A 105 -16.56 -9.00 8.42
N ASP A 106 -16.34 -7.78 7.92
CA ASP A 106 -17.07 -7.22 6.79
C ASP A 106 -16.26 -6.13 6.08
N VAL A 107 -16.71 -5.76 4.88
CA VAL A 107 -16.06 -4.75 4.04
C VAL A 107 -16.17 -3.34 4.66
N LYS A 108 -17.25 -3.05 5.38
CA LYS A 108 -17.48 -1.71 5.96
C LYS A 108 -16.45 -1.37 7.03
N SER A 109 -16.19 -2.31 7.94
CA SER A 109 -15.18 -2.20 9.00
C SER A 109 -13.76 -2.09 8.42
N LEU A 110 -13.47 -2.84 7.34
CA LEU A 110 -12.20 -2.69 6.60
C LEU A 110 -12.04 -1.27 6.05
N VAL A 111 -13.05 -0.74 5.35
CA VAL A 111 -13.01 0.62 4.78
C VAL A 111 -12.80 1.67 5.87
N VAL A 112 -13.54 1.58 6.98
CA VAL A 112 -13.38 2.49 8.12
C VAL A 112 -11.96 2.46 8.67
N GLN A 113 -11.35 1.28 8.77
CA GLN A 113 -9.97 1.18 9.25
C GLN A 113 -8.97 1.74 8.24
N ILE A 114 -9.14 1.50 6.93
CA ILE A 114 -8.25 2.08 5.92
C ILE A 114 -8.31 3.61 5.94
N GLN A 115 -9.49 4.20 6.12
CA GLN A 115 -9.61 5.66 6.25
C GLN A 115 -8.83 6.18 7.47
N LYS A 116 -8.87 5.48 8.61
CA LYS A 116 -8.03 5.82 9.77
C LYS A 116 -6.54 5.71 9.45
N ASP A 117 -6.14 4.68 8.69
CA ASP A 117 -4.74 4.50 8.30
C ASP A 117 -4.27 5.63 7.37
N ILE A 118 -5.12 6.09 6.44
CA ILE A 118 -4.87 7.25 5.58
C ILE A 118 -4.69 8.52 6.42
N GLU A 119 -5.57 8.76 7.39
CA GLU A 119 -5.45 9.92 8.28
C GLU A 119 -4.17 9.86 9.14
N VAL A 120 -3.77 8.67 9.62
CA VAL A 120 -2.48 8.52 10.32
C VAL A 120 -1.32 8.82 9.39
N ALA A 121 -1.36 8.37 8.13
CA ALA A 121 -0.30 8.65 7.15
C ALA A 121 -0.18 10.16 6.89
N LYS A 122 -1.30 10.87 6.69
CA LYS A 122 -1.34 12.32 6.49
C LYS A 122 -0.77 13.11 7.68
N ASN A 123 -0.93 12.62 8.90
CA ASN A 123 -0.45 13.27 10.13
C ASN A 123 0.96 12.81 10.58
N SER A 124 1.63 11.95 9.81
CA SER A 124 2.95 11.39 10.20
C SER A 124 4.13 12.06 9.50
N ILE A 125 3.89 13.16 8.79
CA ILE A 125 4.89 13.98 8.09
C ILE A 125 4.80 15.40 8.61
#